data_AF-A0A5A7V0R6-F1
#
_entry.id   AF-A0A5A7V0R6-F1
#
_cell.length_a   1.000
_cell.length_b   1.000
_cell.length_c   1.000
_cell.angle_alpha   90.00
_cell.angle_beta   90.00
_cell.angle_gamma   90.00
#
_symmetry.space_group_name_H-M   'P 1'
#
loop_
_entity.id
_entity.type
_entity.pdbx_description
1 polymer ?
#
loop_
_entity_poly.entity_id
_entity_poly.type
_entity_poly.pdbx_seq_one_letter_code
_entity_poly.pdbx_strand_id
1 'polypeptide(L)'
;MSMPHGYQPSKFQQFDGKGNPKQYVAHFIKTCETAGTRGDLLVKQFVRTLKRNAFDWYTNLEPESIDSWEQLERDFLNCFYSTPTYC
;
A
#
# COMPACT_ATOMS: atom_id res chain seq x y z
N MET A 1 -3.01 15.51 27.38
CA MET A 1 -3.88 14.50 26.74
C MET A 1 -3.09 13.21 26.69
N SER A 2 -3.48 12.19 27.47
CA SER A 2 -2.76 10.92 27.53
C SER A 2 -3.49 9.90 26.66
N MET A 3 -2.76 9.18 25.81
CA MET A 3 -3.36 8.13 24.98
C MET A 3 -3.77 6.92 25.82
N PRO A 4 -4.88 6.25 25.49
CA PRO A 4 -5.38 5.13 26.28
C PRO A 4 -4.37 3.98 26.31
N HIS A 5 -4.25 3.32 27.46
CA HIS A 5 -3.43 2.14 27.65
C HIS A 5 -3.97 1.02 26.74
N GLY A 6 -3.27 0.76 25.63
CA GLY A 6 -3.72 -0.14 24.57
C GLY A 6 -3.72 0.48 23.17
N TYR A 7 -3.48 1.80 23.06
CA TYR A 7 -3.22 2.43 21.77
C TYR A 7 -1.87 1.95 21.24
N GLN A 8 -1.90 0.91 20.41
CA GLN A 8 -0.82 0.69 19.46
C GLN A 8 -1.03 1.72 18.35
N PRO A 9 -0.01 2.54 18.02
CA PRO A 9 -0.02 3.23 16.73
C PRO A 9 -0.33 2.16 15.71
N SER A 10 -1.39 2.36 14.94
CA SER A 10 -1.81 1.43 13.89
C SER A 10 -0.67 1.34 12.90
N LYS A 11 0.27 0.45 13.17
CA LYS A 11 1.35 0.12 12.25
C LYS A 11 0.62 -0.36 11.02
N PHE A 12 0.82 0.34 9.91
CA PHE A 12 0.29 -0.13 8.65
C PHE A 12 0.63 -1.60 8.50
N GLN A 13 -0.39 -2.41 8.21
CA GLN A 13 -0.16 -3.80 7.91
C GLN A 13 0.80 -3.84 6.72
N GLN A 14 1.86 -4.64 6.81
CA GLN A 14 2.76 -4.79 5.68
C GLN A 14 2.25 -5.87 4.74
N PHE A 15 2.30 -5.63 3.43
CA PHE A 15 1.89 -6.58 2.41
C PHE A 15 3.11 -7.22 1.76
N ASP A 16 3.20 -8.56 1.80
CA ASP A 16 4.28 -9.35 1.19
C ASP A 16 3.94 -9.92 -0.18
N GLY A 17 2.83 -9.50 -0.79
CA GLY A 17 2.32 -10.08 -2.03
C GLY A 17 1.30 -11.21 -1.80
N LYS A 18 1.00 -11.57 -0.55
CA LYS A 18 0.05 -12.65 -0.22
C LYS A 18 -1.24 -12.13 0.40
N GLY A 19 -2.35 -12.79 0.08
CA GLY A 19 -3.68 -12.45 0.58
C GLY A 19 -4.48 -11.62 -0.41
N ASN A 20 -5.45 -10.85 0.09
CA ASN A 20 -6.34 -10.06 -0.75
C ASN A 20 -5.83 -8.62 -0.91
N PRO A 21 -5.30 -8.23 -2.09
CA PRO A 21 -4.76 -6.89 -2.31
C PRO A 21 -5.84 -5.81 -2.29
N LYS A 22 -7.10 -6.11 -2.67
CA LYS A 22 -8.20 -5.13 -2.56
C LYS A 22 -8.52 -4.79 -1.12
N GLN A 23 -8.57 -5.80 -0.25
CA GLN A 23 -8.79 -5.59 1.18
C GLN A 23 -7.64 -4.79 1.79
N TYR A 24 -6.42 -5.09 1.37
CA TYR A 24 -5.22 -4.38 1.79
C TYR A 24 -5.29 -2.88 1.44
N VAL A 25 -5.56 -2.56 0.17
CA VAL A 25 -5.69 -1.17 -0.30
C VAL A 25 -6.81 -0.43 0.43
N ALA A 26 -7.98 -1.07 0.58
CA ALA A 26 -9.11 -0.46 1.31
C ALA A 26 -8.75 -0.13 2.77
N HIS A 27 -8.02 -1.02 3.45
CA HIS A 27 -7.56 -0.77 4.82
C HIS A 27 -6.53 0.36 4.88
N PHE A 28 -5.61 0.41 3.91
CA PHE A 28 -4.63 1.48 3.80
C PHE A 28 -5.30 2.85 3.61
N ILE A 29 -6.22 2.98 2.65
CA ILE A 29 -6.95 4.23 2.40
C ILE A 29 -7.69 4.69 3.65
N LYS A 30 -8.46 3.81 4.29
CA LYS A 30 -9.19 4.13 5.53
C LYS A 30 -8.27 4.64 6.65
N THR A 31 -7.06 4.06 6.76
CA THR A 31 -6.05 4.50 7.73
C THR A 31 -5.52 5.89 7.38
N CYS A 32 -5.24 6.15 6.11
CA CYS A 32 -4.76 7.44 5.62
C CYS A 32 -5.81 8.56 5.72
N GLU A 33 -7.09 8.26 5.45
CA GLU A 33 -8.21 9.20 5.64
C GLU A 33 -8.33 9.63 7.10
N THR A 34 -8.23 8.67 8.03
CA THR A 34 -8.23 8.95 9.47
C THR A 34 -7.06 9.86 9.88
N ALA A 35 -5.92 9.73 9.21
CA ALA A 35 -4.73 10.53 9.43
C ALA A 35 -4.68 11.85 8.62
N GLY A 36 -5.66 12.11 7.73
CA GLY A 36 -5.68 13.28 6.86
C GLY A 36 -4.62 13.28 5.73
N THR A 37 -4.06 12.11 5.38
CA THR A 37 -3.04 11.99 4.32
C THR A 37 -3.69 11.98 2.93
N ARG A 38 -3.17 12.76 1.97
CA ARG A 38 -3.74 12.88 0.62
C ARG A 38 -2.65 13.01 -0.46
N GLY A 39 -3.01 12.71 -1.72
CA GLY A 39 -2.16 12.93 -2.89
C GLY A 39 -0.85 12.13 -2.84
N ASP A 40 0.27 12.75 -3.24
CA ASP A 40 1.61 12.12 -3.32
C ASP A 40 2.09 11.49 -2.01
N LEU A 41 1.56 11.95 -0.87
CA LEU A 41 1.86 11.36 0.42
C LEU A 41 1.32 9.93 0.54
N LEU A 42 0.21 9.60 -0.14
CA LEU A 42 -0.32 8.23 -0.19
C LEU A 42 0.66 7.27 -0.86
N VAL A 43 1.22 7.66 -2.02
CA VAL A 43 2.24 6.87 -2.73
C VAL A 43 3.44 6.61 -1.82
N LYS A 44 3.99 7.67 -1.20
CA LYS A 44 5.15 7.55 -0.31
C LYS A 44 4.87 6.68 0.92
N GLN A 45 3.67 6.75 1.48
CA GLN A 45 3.30 5.90 2.61
C GLN A 45 3.09 4.46 2.19
N PHE A 46 2.41 4.21 1.07
CA PHE A 46 2.12 2.87 0.59
C PHE A 46 3.38 2.08 0.27
N VAL A 47 4.38 2.70 -0.34
CA VAL A 47 5.66 2.02 -0.62
C VAL A 47 6.33 1.54 0.67
N ARG A 48 6.19 2.28 1.79
CA ARG A 48 6.74 1.87 3.10
C ARG A 48 6.01 0.67 3.71
N THR A 49 4.82 0.37 3.22
CA THR A 49 4.00 -0.74 3.72
C THR A 49 4.18 -2.00 2.87
N LEU A 50 4.93 -1.93 1.76
CA LEU A 50 5.29 -3.10 0.97
C LEU A 50 6.52 -3.82 1.57
N LYS A 51 6.57 -5.14 1.40
CA LYS A 51 7.73 -5.98 1.74
C LYS A 51 7.86 -7.14 0.77
N ARG A 52 9.05 -7.77 0.72
CA ARG A 52 9.31 -8.97 -0.10
C ARG A 52 8.85 -8.77 -1.55
N ASN A 53 8.15 -9.73 -2.13
CA ASN A 53 7.66 -9.71 -3.51
C ASN A 53 6.90 -8.44 -3.87
N ALA A 54 6.15 -7.84 -2.94
CA ALA A 54 5.45 -6.59 -3.20
C ALA A 54 6.40 -5.38 -3.32
N PHE A 55 7.47 -5.37 -2.53
CA PHE A 55 8.50 -4.35 -2.66
C PHE A 55 9.37 -4.59 -3.90
N ASP A 56 9.70 -5.85 -4.20
CA ASP A 56 10.44 -6.23 -5.41
C ASP A 56 9.69 -5.79 -6.68
N TRP A 57 8.38 -6.04 -6.73
CA TRP A 57 7.51 -5.52 -7.80
C TRP A 57 7.64 -4.01 -7.97
N TYR A 58 7.55 -3.24 -6.88
CA TYR A 58 7.66 -1.79 -6.93
C TYR A 58 9.04 -1.32 -7.44
N THR A 59 10.13 -1.98 -7.01
CA THR A 59 11.49 -1.64 -7.47
C THR A 59 11.77 -2.01 -8.92
N ASN A 60 10.97 -2.92 -9.50
CA ASN A 60 11.09 -3.34 -10.90
C ASN A 60 10.25 -2.47 -11.85
N LEU A 61 9.47 -1.52 -11.34
CA LEU A 61 8.74 -0.57 -12.17
C LEU A 61 9.72 0.39 -12.86
N GLU A 62 9.36 0.85 -14.06
CA GLU A 62 10.13 1.87 -14.74
C GLU A 62 10.17 3.16 -13.89
N PRO A 63 11.32 3.84 -13.81
CA PRO A 63 11.38 5.15 -13.15
C PRO A 63 10.32 6.07 -13.74
N GLU A 64 9.67 6.87 -12.88
CA GLU A 64 8.64 7.84 -13.29
C GLU A 64 7.37 7.19 -13.91
N SER A 65 7.18 5.87 -13.78
CA SER A 65 5.96 5.20 -14.27
C SER A 65 4.74 5.41 -13.37
N ILE A 66 4.92 5.97 -12.16
CA ILE A 66 3.86 6.25 -11.19
C ILE A 66 3.82 7.75 -10.94
N ASP A 67 2.82 8.40 -11.53
CA ASP A 67 2.57 9.84 -11.36
C ASP A 67 1.50 10.14 -10.30
N SER A 68 0.69 9.16 -9.92
CA SER A 68 -0.42 9.36 -8.99
C SER A 68 -0.74 8.14 -8.14
N TRP A 69 -1.51 8.36 -7.08
CA TRP A 69 -2.03 7.28 -6.23
C TRP A 69 -2.90 6.30 -7.03
N GLU A 70 -3.78 6.82 -7.88
CA GLU A 70 -4.71 6.02 -8.69
C GLU A 70 -3.96 5.11 -9.67
N GLN A 71 -2.85 5.60 -10.24
CA GLN A 71 -1.99 4.80 -11.12
C GLN A 71 -1.31 3.67 -10.34
N LEU A 72 -0.73 3.98 -9.18
CA LEU A 72 -0.12 2.97 -8.28
C LEU A 72 -1.14 1.92 -7.85
N GLU A 73 -2.33 2.33 -7.41
CA GLU A 73 -3.39 1.44 -6.97
C GLU A 73 -3.80 0.48 -8.09
N ARG A 74 -4.02 1.01 -9.31
CA ARG A 74 -4.39 0.21 -10.46
C ARG A 74 -3.32 -0.84 -10.79
N ASP A 75 -2.06 -0.43 -10.86
CA ASP A 75 -0.97 -1.32 -11.26
C ASP A 75 -0.68 -2.37 -10.19
N PHE A 76 -0.76 -1.98 -8.91
CA PHE A 76 -0.67 -2.89 -7.77
C PHE A 76 -1.78 -3.94 -7.81
N LEU A 77 -3.04 -3.51 -7.99
CA LEU A 77 -4.16 -4.44 -8.12
C LEU A 77 -3.99 -5.32 -9.36
N ASN A 78 -3.51 -4.81 -10.48
CA ASN A 78 -3.28 -5.64 -11.66
C ASN A 78 -2.24 -6.74 -11.41
N CYS A 79 -1.13 -6.47 -10.73
CA CYS A 79 -0.12 -7.51 -10.45
C CYS A 79 -0.59 -8.51 -9.37
N PHE A 80 -1.23 -8.05 -8.29
CA PHE A 80 -1.54 -8.92 -7.14
C PHE A 80 -2.97 -9.48 -7.12
N TYR A 81 -3.91 -8.90 -7.87
CA TYR A 81 -5.30 -9.37 -7.95
C TYR A 81 -5.51 -10.34 -9.13
N SER A 82 -4.86 -10.08 -10.27
CA SER A 82 -4.94 -10.95 -11.44
C SER A 82 -3.95 -12.11 -11.31
N THR A 83 -4.36 -13.16 -10.58
CA THR A 83 -4.02 -14.60 -10.74
C THR A 83 -2.64 -15.03 -11.33
N PRO A 84 -2.10 -16.14 -10.82
CA PRO A 84 -0.74 -16.36 -10.30
C PRO A 84 0.35 -16.61 -11.35
N THR A 85 0.24 -16.08 -12.57
CA THR A 85 1.10 -16.59 -13.65
C THR A 85 2.42 -15.85 -13.82
N TYR A 86 2.52 -14.55 -13.56
CA TYR A 86 3.78 -13.81 -13.77
C TYR A 86 3.87 -12.56 -12.88
N CYS A 87 3.83 -12.76 -11.56
CA CYS A 87 4.49 -11.93 -10.55
C CYS A 87 5.15 -12.94 -9.57
#